data_AF-A0A7X7V194-F1
#
_entry.id   AF-A0A7X7V194-F1
#
_cell.length_a   1.000
_cell.length_b   1.000
_cell.length_c   1.000
_cell.angle_alpha   90.00
_cell.angle_beta   90.00
_cell.angle_gamma   90.00
#
_symmetry.space_group_name_H-M   'P 1'
#
loop_
_entity.id
_entity.type
_entity.pdbx_description
1 polymer ?
#
loop_
_entity_poly.entity_id
_entity_poly.type
_entity_poly.pdbx_seq_one_letter_code
_entity_poly.pdbx_strand_id
1 'polypeptide(L)'
;MKNKLFSVLSVLLLTVFLFTGCDKSEDNPLNPGGGGNNNTSGNNSGQPIPTIAGTDGIMATIGFSFSVPGMPISVDYVMGYALFGLPNGVNAGAVSVNSNNLPVATQNGMTYYNSFSQTSPASLSNVSFNGTQTHSWTVAGGNGVPAINDGIVSPNTFTITAPAANATVTKSNDMNITWTNTTTNDSVMIVLVSLAGGNPYISSIVSNNGSFTVPAASMSAMSAGDAMLQVVKFRYKIVASGGKNYAIISEIVKTANIKLQ
;
A
#
# COMPACT_ATOMS: atom_id res chain seq x y z
N MET A 1 -59.36 -30.91 55.72
CA MET A 1 -59.81 -29.71 54.97
C MET A 1 -58.61 -28.78 54.79
N LYS A 2 -58.31 -28.37 53.54
CA LYS A 2 -57.51 -27.17 53.13
C LYS A 2 -56.02 -27.19 53.53
N ASN A 3 -55.02 -26.70 52.79
CA ASN A 3 -54.81 -26.15 51.44
C ASN A 3 -53.26 -26.10 51.28
N LYS A 4 -52.69 -26.60 50.18
CA LYS A 4 -51.95 -25.84 49.13
C LYS A 4 -51.00 -24.69 49.56
N LEU A 5 -49.71 -24.90 49.23
CA LEU A 5 -48.78 -24.08 48.42
C LEU A 5 -48.20 -22.71 48.91
N PHE A 6 -47.01 -22.42 48.32
CA PHE A 6 -46.17 -21.20 48.25
C PHE A 6 -45.21 -20.96 49.45
N SER A 7 -43.89 -21.08 49.29
CA SER A 7 -42.89 -20.32 48.49
C SER A 7 -42.18 -19.27 49.35
N VAL A 8 -40.89 -19.49 49.67
CA VAL A 8 -39.95 -18.42 50.04
C VAL A 8 -38.55 -18.75 49.48
N LEU A 9 -38.31 -18.19 48.31
CA LEU A 9 -37.09 -17.49 47.85
C LEU A 9 -35.93 -17.40 48.88
N SER A 10 -34.78 -17.99 48.57
CA SER A 10 -33.48 -17.59 49.14
C SER A 10 -32.48 -17.35 48.02
N VAL A 11 -32.10 -16.08 47.93
CA VAL A 11 -31.16 -15.46 47.01
C VAL A 11 -29.75 -15.86 47.40
N LEU A 12 -29.05 -16.59 46.52
CA LEU A 12 -27.59 -16.71 46.61
C LEU A 12 -26.98 -15.93 45.44
N LEU A 13 -26.50 -14.74 45.78
CA LEU A 13 -25.86 -13.77 44.92
C LEU A 13 -24.44 -14.28 44.58
N LEU A 14 -24.24 -14.88 43.41
CA LEU A 14 -22.91 -15.19 42.89
C LEU A 14 -22.52 -14.13 41.87
N THR A 15 -21.59 -13.28 42.29
CA THR A 15 -20.89 -12.24 41.54
C THR A 15 -20.13 -12.86 40.36
N VAL A 16 -20.64 -12.66 39.15
CA VAL A 16 -19.85 -12.79 37.91
C VAL A 16 -19.61 -11.37 37.41
N PHE A 17 -18.46 -10.80 37.78
CA PHE A 17 -17.89 -9.67 37.06
C PHE A 17 -17.41 -10.21 35.71
N LEU A 18 -18.26 -10.09 34.69
CA LEU A 18 -17.84 -10.13 33.30
C LEU A 18 -17.01 -8.87 33.05
N PHE A 19 -15.69 -9.00 33.19
CA PHE A 19 -14.79 -8.06 32.53
C PHE A 19 -14.94 -8.30 31.02
N THR A 20 -15.77 -7.48 30.39
CA THR A 20 -15.62 -7.11 28.99
C THR A 20 -14.22 -6.53 28.82
N GLY A 21 -13.26 -7.39 28.52
CA GLY A 21 -11.98 -6.97 27.97
C GLY A 21 -12.29 -6.28 26.66
N CYS A 22 -12.19 -4.95 26.64
CA CYS A 22 -12.05 -4.21 25.40
C CYS A 22 -10.87 -4.83 24.66
N ASP A 23 -11.13 -5.43 23.51
CA ASP A 23 -10.12 -5.55 22.46
C ASP A 23 -9.59 -4.14 22.24
N LYS A 24 -8.38 -3.87 22.76
CA LYS A 24 -7.56 -2.82 22.18
C LYS A 24 -7.26 -3.32 20.78
N SER A 25 -8.09 -2.93 19.82
CA SER A 25 -7.65 -2.77 18.46
C SER A 25 -6.43 -1.86 18.53
N GLU A 26 -5.25 -2.46 18.52
CA GLU A 26 -4.04 -1.71 18.23
C GLU A 26 -4.26 -1.11 16.85
N ASP A 27 -4.45 0.21 16.83
CA ASP A 27 -4.34 1.03 15.64
C ASP A 27 -2.90 0.89 15.12
N ASN A 28 -2.64 -0.24 14.46
CA ASN A 28 -1.56 -0.33 13.51
C ASN A 28 -1.84 0.71 12.44
N PRO A 29 -0.82 1.47 11.98
CA PRO A 29 -1.01 2.55 11.02
C PRO A 29 -1.85 2.06 9.85
N LEU A 30 -2.95 2.77 9.60
CA LEU A 30 -3.93 2.44 8.57
C LEU A 30 -3.20 2.21 7.24
N ASN A 31 -3.42 1.03 6.66
CA ASN A 31 -3.05 0.72 5.29
C ASN A 31 -3.60 1.82 4.37
N PRO A 32 -2.80 2.48 3.52
CA PRO A 32 -3.27 3.54 2.62
C PRO A 32 -4.30 3.08 1.56
N GLY A 33 -4.78 1.83 1.60
CA GLY A 33 -5.88 1.33 0.77
C GLY A 33 -7.28 1.27 1.44
N GLY A 34 -7.42 1.74 2.68
CA GLY A 34 -8.66 1.59 3.47
C GLY A 34 -9.54 2.84 3.57
N GLY A 35 -9.89 3.49 2.47
CA GLY A 35 -10.79 4.65 2.48
C GLY A 35 -11.67 4.68 1.22
N GLY A 36 -12.97 4.43 1.38
CA GLY A 36 -13.89 4.23 0.27
C GLY A 36 -14.17 5.49 -0.54
N ASN A 37 -13.95 5.43 -1.86
CA ASN A 37 -15.05 5.52 -2.83
C ASN A 37 -14.60 5.11 -4.24
N ASN A 38 -15.36 4.18 -4.82
CA ASN A 38 -15.47 3.80 -6.23
C ASN A 38 -14.19 3.71 -7.10
N ASN A 39 -13.73 2.47 -7.19
CA ASN A 39 -13.10 1.76 -8.33
C ASN A 39 -11.72 1.17 -7.98
N THR A 40 -11.54 -0.10 -8.38
CA THR A 40 -10.33 -0.95 -8.37
C THR A 40 -9.95 -1.69 -7.06
N SER A 41 -10.34 -2.97 -7.00
CA SER A 41 -9.52 -4.15 -6.61
C SER A 41 -8.56 -4.01 -5.42
N GLY A 42 -8.78 -4.80 -4.36
CA GLY A 42 -7.96 -4.90 -3.15
C GLY A 42 -6.44 -4.89 -3.39
N ASN A 43 -5.79 -3.77 -3.11
CA ASN A 43 -4.34 -3.67 -3.06
C ASN A 43 -3.86 -4.17 -1.69
N ASN A 44 -3.40 -5.43 -1.65
CA ASN A 44 -2.90 -6.09 -0.44
C ASN A 44 -1.38 -5.95 -0.23
N SER A 45 -0.70 -5.09 -1.00
CA SER A 45 0.74 -4.85 -0.80
C SER A 45 1.04 -4.04 0.47
N GLY A 46 0.07 -3.26 0.95
CA GLY A 46 0.27 -2.28 2.02
C GLY A 46 0.96 -1.00 1.56
N GLN A 47 1.26 -0.86 0.26
CA GLN A 47 1.88 0.32 -0.35
C GLN A 47 0.99 0.87 -1.47
N PRO A 48 1.03 2.18 -1.75
CA PRO A 48 0.28 2.74 -2.86
C PRO A 48 0.84 2.23 -4.20
N ILE A 49 0.01 1.55 -5.00
CA ILE A 49 0.38 1.09 -6.35
C ILE A 49 -0.41 1.92 -7.38
N PRO A 50 0.24 2.53 -8.40
CA PRO A 50 -0.43 3.25 -9.46
C PRO A 50 -1.41 2.36 -10.26
N THR A 51 -2.64 2.85 -10.46
CA THR A 51 -3.62 2.17 -11.32
C THR A 51 -3.30 2.41 -12.80
N ILE A 52 -2.89 1.35 -13.50
CA ILE A 52 -2.64 1.38 -14.95
C ILE A 52 -3.89 0.91 -15.69
N ALA A 53 -4.53 1.82 -16.44
CA ALA A 53 -5.77 1.54 -17.15
C ALA A 53 -5.59 0.46 -18.24
N GLY A 54 -6.64 -0.34 -18.48
CA GLY A 54 -6.66 -1.35 -19.54
C GLY A 54 -5.78 -2.57 -19.26
N THR A 55 -5.57 -2.90 -17.97
CA THR A 55 -4.77 -4.06 -17.55
C THR A 55 -5.62 -5.08 -16.80
N ASP A 56 -5.28 -6.35 -16.99
CA ASP A 56 -5.89 -7.54 -16.41
C ASP A 56 -5.09 -8.07 -15.21
N GLY A 57 -3.92 -7.51 -14.95
CA GLY A 57 -3.07 -7.86 -13.83
C GLY A 57 -1.88 -6.91 -13.68
N ILE A 58 -1.29 -6.95 -12.50
CA ILE A 58 -0.17 -6.12 -12.09
C ILE A 58 0.93 -6.99 -11.49
N MET A 59 2.17 -6.62 -11.77
CA MET A 59 3.39 -7.15 -11.16
C MET A 59 4.23 -5.94 -10.75
N ALA A 60 4.39 -5.72 -9.46
CA ALA A 60 5.04 -4.54 -8.90
C ALA A 60 6.25 -4.92 -8.05
N THR A 61 7.38 -4.30 -8.34
CA THR A 61 8.53 -4.26 -7.44
C THR A 61 8.52 -2.93 -6.71
N ILE A 62 8.53 -2.96 -5.39
CA ILE A 62 8.27 -1.80 -4.55
C ILE A 62 9.44 -1.62 -3.59
N GLY A 63 10.17 -0.51 -3.73
CA GLY A 63 11.17 -0.07 -2.76
C GLY A 63 10.54 0.95 -1.80
N PHE A 64 10.56 0.70 -0.49
CA PHE A 64 9.92 1.59 0.48
C PHE A 64 10.67 1.60 1.80
N SER A 65 10.55 2.69 2.55
CA SER A 65 11.08 2.79 3.90
C SER A 65 10.04 2.31 4.91
N PHE A 66 10.42 1.40 5.81
CA PHE A 66 9.56 0.90 6.88
C PHE A 66 10.18 1.20 8.24
N SER A 67 9.39 1.79 9.14
CA SER A 67 9.77 2.01 10.54
C SER A 67 9.16 0.92 11.40
N VAL A 68 9.99 0.19 12.13
CA VAL A 68 9.51 -0.82 13.09
C VAL A 68 8.98 -0.10 14.33
N PRO A 69 7.74 -0.37 14.78
CA PRO A 69 7.22 0.20 16.03
C PRO A 69 8.19 0.00 17.20
N GLY A 70 8.43 1.08 17.95
CA GLY A 70 9.37 1.06 19.08
C GLY A 70 10.85 1.21 18.72
N MET A 71 11.21 1.31 17.43
CA MET A 71 12.58 1.61 17.00
C MET A 71 12.65 2.93 16.22
N PRO A 72 13.58 3.85 16.55
CA PRO A 72 13.71 5.14 15.87
C PRO A 72 14.42 5.05 14.51
N ILE A 73 14.49 3.85 13.91
CA ILE A 73 15.17 3.60 12.65
C ILE A 73 14.15 3.21 11.57
N SER A 74 14.26 3.83 10.40
CA SER A 74 13.61 3.37 9.18
C SER A 74 14.59 2.56 8.36
N VAL A 75 14.16 1.40 7.88
CA VAL A 75 14.95 0.53 7.02
C VAL A 75 14.30 0.50 5.64
N ASP A 76 15.10 0.63 4.59
CA ASP A 76 14.63 0.49 3.22
C ASP A 76 14.47 -1.01 2.90
N TYR A 77 13.26 -1.39 2.47
CA TYR A 77 12.91 -2.73 2.02
C TYR A 77 12.58 -2.71 0.53
N VAL A 78 12.82 -3.84 -0.12
CA VAL A 78 12.34 -4.12 -1.47
C VAL A 78 11.42 -5.34 -1.42
N MET A 79 10.24 -5.21 -2.02
CA MET A 79 9.27 -6.29 -2.11
C MET A 79 8.78 -6.51 -3.54
N GLY A 80 8.24 -7.71 -3.77
CA GLY A 80 7.48 -8.06 -4.95
C GLY A 80 6.01 -8.27 -4.59
N TYR A 81 5.13 -7.70 -5.39
CA TYR A 81 3.70 -7.90 -5.32
C TYR A 81 3.15 -8.25 -6.70
N ALA A 82 2.20 -9.18 -6.79
CA ALA A 82 1.48 -9.41 -8.03
C ALA A 82 0.01 -9.79 -7.80
N LEU A 83 -0.85 -9.38 -8.72
CA LEU A 83 -2.27 -9.66 -8.74
C LEU A 83 -2.70 -9.87 -10.19
N PHE A 84 -3.31 -11.01 -10.50
CA PHE A 84 -3.71 -11.37 -11.87
C PHE A 84 -5.22 -11.63 -11.92
N GLY A 85 -5.88 -11.38 -13.05
CA GLY A 85 -7.33 -11.56 -13.15
C GLY A 85 -8.09 -10.52 -12.33
N LEU A 86 -7.73 -9.26 -12.51
CA LEU A 86 -8.41 -8.12 -11.86
C LEU A 86 -9.92 -8.15 -12.14
N PRO A 87 -10.76 -7.69 -11.19
CA PRO A 87 -10.39 -7.19 -9.85
C PRO A 87 -10.28 -8.29 -8.78
N ASN A 88 -10.57 -9.55 -9.12
CA ASN A 88 -10.81 -10.59 -8.13
C ASN A 88 -9.56 -11.38 -7.75
N GLY A 89 -8.50 -11.38 -8.56
CA GLY A 89 -7.30 -12.14 -8.26
C GLY A 89 -7.45 -13.64 -8.56
N VAL A 90 -6.58 -14.20 -9.40
CA VAL A 90 -6.51 -15.63 -9.69
C VAL A 90 -5.09 -16.15 -9.51
N ASN A 91 -4.96 -17.43 -9.17
CA ASN A 91 -3.67 -18.09 -9.06
C ASN A 91 -3.07 -18.29 -10.48
N ALA A 92 -1.95 -17.62 -10.76
CA ALA A 92 -1.22 -17.66 -12.02
C ALA A 92 -0.07 -18.69 -12.03
N GLY A 93 -0.05 -19.63 -11.09
CA GLY A 93 1.06 -20.56 -10.89
C GLY A 93 2.21 -19.93 -10.08
N ALA A 94 3.43 -20.43 -10.30
CA ALA A 94 4.62 -19.87 -9.67
C ALA A 94 4.93 -18.47 -10.24
N VAL A 95 5.25 -17.52 -9.36
CA VAL A 95 5.59 -16.14 -9.70
C VAL A 95 6.89 -15.78 -9.01
N SER A 96 7.81 -15.18 -9.74
CA SER A 96 9.10 -14.73 -9.21
C SER A 96 9.56 -13.42 -9.84
N VAL A 97 10.44 -12.72 -9.13
CA VAL A 97 11.18 -11.56 -9.64
C VAL A 97 12.66 -11.67 -9.28
N ASN A 98 13.54 -11.52 -10.26
CA ASN A 98 14.99 -11.73 -10.13
C ASN A 98 15.33 -13.03 -9.37
N SER A 99 14.65 -14.12 -9.73
CA SER A 99 14.78 -15.45 -9.10
C SER A 99 14.29 -15.54 -7.64
N ASN A 100 13.68 -14.49 -7.08
CA ASN A 100 12.98 -14.58 -5.80
C ASN A 100 11.54 -15.04 -6.03
N ASN A 101 11.18 -16.21 -5.52
CA ASN A 101 9.79 -16.69 -5.57
C ASN A 101 8.91 -15.86 -4.63
N LEU A 102 7.76 -15.42 -5.12
CA LEU A 102 6.77 -14.73 -4.29
C LEU A 102 5.81 -15.76 -3.67
N PRO A 103 5.63 -15.75 -2.35
CA PRO A 103 4.56 -16.48 -1.70
C PRO A 103 3.19 -16.09 -2.26
N VAL A 104 2.33 -17.10 -2.44
CA VAL A 104 0.92 -16.90 -2.80
C VAL A 104 0.07 -16.80 -1.53
N ALA A 105 -0.88 -15.88 -1.52
CA ALA A 105 -1.85 -15.72 -0.43
C ALA A 105 -3.26 -15.58 -1.02
N THR A 106 -4.24 -16.04 -0.25
CA THR A 106 -5.66 -15.85 -0.56
C THR A 106 -6.36 -15.21 0.63
N GLN A 107 -7.03 -14.09 0.40
CA GLN A 107 -7.80 -13.38 1.42
C GLN A 107 -9.12 -12.93 0.81
N ASN A 108 -10.25 -13.21 1.49
CA ASN A 108 -11.59 -12.83 1.02
C ASN A 108 -11.88 -13.27 -0.43
N GLY A 109 -11.39 -14.45 -0.82
CA GLY A 109 -11.55 -14.99 -2.18
C GLY A 109 -10.60 -14.39 -3.22
N MET A 110 -9.77 -13.41 -2.86
CA MET A 110 -8.78 -12.80 -3.74
C MET A 110 -7.43 -13.47 -3.59
N THR A 111 -6.85 -13.92 -4.71
CA THR A 111 -5.50 -14.48 -4.74
C THR A 111 -4.49 -13.46 -5.22
N TYR A 112 -3.44 -13.25 -4.43
CA TYR A 112 -2.34 -12.35 -4.74
C TYR A 112 -0.99 -12.97 -4.33
N TYR A 113 0.09 -12.33 -4.75
CA TYR A 113 1.45 -12.73 -4.47
C TYR A 113 2.12 -11.58 -3.73
N ASN A 114 2.77 -11.86 -2.59
CA ASN A 114 3.44 -10.84 -1.79
C ASN A 114 4.65 -11.42 -1.08
N SER A 115 5.82 -10.81 -1.27
CA SER A 115 7.05 -11.22 -0.58
C SER A 115 7.26 -10.59 0.79
N PHE A 116 6.54 -9.51 1.12
CA PHE A 116 6.75 -8.78 2.37
C PHE A 116 5.81 -9.25 3.48
N SER A 117 6.35 -9.41 4.69
CA SER A 117 5.59 -9.68 5.91
C SER A 117 5.90 -8.62 6.95
N GLN A 118 4.87 -8.01 7.53
CA GLN A 118 5.06 -7.02 8.60
C GLN A 118 5.54 -7.69 9.91
N THR A 119 5.19 -8.95 10.14
CA THR A 119 5.58 -9.69 11.35
C THR A 119 6.95 -10.34 11.24
N SER A 120 7.48 -10.48 10.02
CA SER A 120 8.82 -11.00 9.73
C SER A 120 9.36 -10.33 8.46
N PRO A 121 9.75 -9.04 8.55
CA PRO A 121 10.11 -8.25 7.38
C PRO A 121 11.43 -8.73 6.77
N ALA A 122 11.39 -9.00 5.48
CA ALA A 122 12.55 -9.38 4.68
C ALA A 122 12.51 -8.66 3.35
N SER A 123 13.67 -8.17 2.91
CA SER A 123 13.82 -7.58 1.58
C SER A 123 14.11 -8.68 0.55
N LEU A 124 13.60 -8.51 -0.66
CA LEU A 124 14.04 -9.31 -1.80
C LEU A 124 15.55 -9.15 -2.00
N SER A 125 16.20 -10.27 -2.31
CA SER A 125 17.61 -10.29 -2.67
C SER A 125 17.79 -9.92 -4.15
N ASN A 126 18.92 -9.31 -4.52
CA ASN A 126 19.26 -9.02 -5.92
C ASN A 126 18.25 -8.11 -6.67
N VAL A 127 17.46 -7.33 -5.95
CA VAL A 127 16.56 -6.31 -6.52
C VAL A 127 16.97 -4.95 -5.94
N SER A 128 17.26 -3.98 -6.81
CA SER A 128 17.87 -2.71 -6.45
C SER A 128 17.33 -1.56 -7.32
N PHE A 129 17.15 -0.41 -6.68
CA PHE A 129 16.58 0.79 -7.29
C PHE A 129 17.67 1.81 -7.62
N ASN A 130 18.41 1.53 -8.70
CA ASN A 130 19.59 2.27 -9.11
C ASN A 130 19.48 2.88 -10.52
N GLY A 131 18.28 2.89 -11.11
CA GLY A 131 18.06 3.45 -12.44
C GLY A 131 18.47 2.57 -13.62
N THR A 132 19.18 1.46 -13.36
CA THR A 132 19.86 0.65 -14.40
C THR A 132 19.55 -0.84 -14.32
N GLN A 133 19.19 -1.37 -13.14
CA GLN A 133 18.86 -2.78 -13.00
C GLN A 133 17.47 -3.08 -13.57
N THR A 134 17.38 -4.14 -14.36
CA THR A 134 16.10 -4.72 -14.77
C THR A 134 15.55 -5.63 -13.68
N HIS A 135 14.30 -5.40 -13.30
CA HIS A 135 13.49 -6.29 -12.48
C HIS A 135 12.76 -7.26 -13.40
N SER A 136 13.32 -8.46 -13.54
CA SER A 136 12.88 -9.53 -14.43
C SER A 136 11.85 -10.40 -13.73
N TRP A 137 10.63 -10.40 -14.24
CA TRP A 137 9.49 -11.17 -13.76
C TRP A 137 9.33 -12.47 -14.53
N THR A 138 9.01 -13.54 -13.82
CA THR A 138 8.63 -14.82 -14.42
C THR A 138 7.34 -15.32 -13.77
N VAL A 139 6.33 -15.56 -14.60
CA VAL A 139 5.03 -16.12 -14.25
C VAL A 139 4.86 -17.43 -15.01
N ALA A 140 4.63 -18.53 -14.30
CA ALA A 140 4.48 -19.85 -14.90
C ALA A 140 3.23 -19.97 -15.79
N GLY A 141 2.17 -19.23 -15.44
CA GLY A 141 0.85 -19.32 -16.08
C GLY A 141 -0.06 -20.33 -15.36
N GLY A 142 -1.35 -20.05 -15.38
CA GLY A 142 -2.38 -20.83 -14.68
C GLY A 142 -3.72 -20.11 -14.65
N ASN A 143 -4.83 -20.85 -14.59
CA ASN A 143 -6.20 -20.31 -14.44
C ASN A 143 -6.54 -19.16 -15.40
N GLY A 144 -6.17 -19.30 -16.68
CA GLY A 144 -6.43 -18.28 -17.71
C GLY A 144 -5.48 -17.08 -17.67
N VAL A 145 -4.39 -17.15 -16.90
CA VAL A 145 -3.21 -16.27 -16.98
C VAL A 145 -2.13 -16.98 -17.80
N PRO A 146 -1.59 -16.37 -18.86
CA PRO A 146 -0.52 -16.95 -19.65
C PRO A 146 0.80 -16.92 -18.89
N ALA A 147 1.78 -17.70 -19.36
CA ALA A 147 3.15 -17.52 -18.92
C ALA A 147 3.66 -16.14 -19.35
N ILE A 148 4.42 -15.48 -18.47
CA ILE A 148 5.02 -14.16 -18.72
C ILE A 148 6.48 -14.23 -18.32
N ASN A 149 7.37 -13.79 -19.20
CA ASN A 149 8.79 -13.59 -18.91
C ASN A 149 9.23 -12.26 -19.51
N ASP A 150 9.22 -11.22 -18.69
CA ASP A 150 9.51 -9.85 -19.12
C ASP A 150 10.02 -9.06 -17.90
N GLY A 151 10.49 -7.84 -18.09
CA GLY A 151 11.01 -7.03 -17.00
C GLY A 151 10.95 -5.55 -17.29
N ILE A 152 11.33 -4.79 -16.26
CA ILE A 152 11.38 -3.34 -16.35
C ILE A 152 12.61 -2.81 -15.62
N VAL A 153 13.25 -1.80 -16.19
CA VAL A 153 14.37 -1.12 -15.53
C VAL A 153 13.84 -0.31 -14.35
N SER A 154 14.50 -0.39 -13.21
CA SER A 154 14.11 0.36 -12.01
C SER A 154 14.32 1.87 -12.17
N PRO A 155 13.54 2.71 -11.47
CA PRO A 155 13.86 4.13 -11.34
C PRO A 155 15.09 4.34 -10.44
N ASN A 156 15.69 5.53 -10.50
CA ASN A 156 16.73 5.93 -9.55
C ASN A 156 16.12 6.21 -8.17
N THR A 157 16.88 5.99 -7.10
CA THR A 157 16.50 6.51 -5.78
C THR A 157 16.30 8.03 -5.76
N PHE A 158 15.60 8.54 -4.76
CA PHE A 158 15.36 9.96 -4.57
C PHE A 158 15.07 10.29 -3.10
N THR A 159 15.06 11.59 -2.80
CA THR A 159 14.71 12.15 -1.49
C THR A 159 13.69 13.26 -1.65
N ILE A 160 12.68 13.28 -0.79
CA ILE A 160 11.74 14.40 -0.67
C ILE A 160 12.48 15.57 -0.02
N THR A 161 12.50 16.73 -0.68
CA THR A 161 13.20 17.93 -0.23
C THR A 161 12.26 18.97 0.37
N ALA A 162 10.99 18.94 -0.01
CA ALA A 162 9.93 19.71 0.63
C ALA A 162 8.58 18.99 0.52
N PRO A 163 7.68 19.11 1.50
CA PRO A 163 7.92 19.66 2.83
C PRO A 163 8.97 18.84 3.60
N ALA A 164 9.68 19.48 4.53
CA ALA A 164 10.59 18.77 5.43
C ALA A 164 9.78 17.83 6.34
N ALA A 165 10.41 16.74 6.80
CA ALA A 165 9.77 15.85 7.76
C ALA A 165 9.34 16.62 9.02
N ASN A 166 8.13 16.35 9.49
CA ASN A 166 7.42 16.99 10.58
C ASN A 166 7.09 18.48 10.37
N ALA A 167 7.18 18.98 9.14
CA ALA A 167 6.76 20.35 8.83
C ALA A 167 5.25 20.52 9.02
N THR A 168 4.84 21.71 9.45
CA THR A 168 3.43 22.11 9.49
C THR A 168 3.03 22.69 8.15
N VAL A 169 1.94 22.19 7.57
CA VAL A 169 1.36 22.61 6.30
C VAL A 169 -0.04 23.15 6.54
N THR A 170 -0.27 24.40 6.16
CA THR A 170 -1.58 25.04 6.27
C THR A 170 -2.51 24.56 5.15
N LYS A 171 -3.65 23.97 5.50
CA LYS A 171 -4.62 23.38 4.57
C LYS A 171 -5.31 24.40 3.66
N SER A 172 -5.37 25.67 4.07
CA SER A 172 -5.94 26.75 3.26
C SER A 172 -5.03 27.23 2.13
N ASN A 173 -3.78 26.76 2.10
CA ASN A 173 -2.80 27.09 1.07
C ASN A 173 -2.50 25.85 0.24
N ASP A 174 -2.05 26.05 -0.99
CA ASP A 174 -1.51 24.96 -1.79
C ASP A 174 -0.22 24.41 -1.13
N MET A 175 -0.04 23.09 -1.18
CA MET A 175 1.17 22.45 -0.66
C MET A 175 2.10 22.10 -1.82
N ASN A 176 3.25 22.74 -1.85
CA ASN A 176 4.32 22.42 -2.79
C ASN A 176 5.19 21.28 -2.25
N ILE A 177 5.26 20.21 -3.03
CA ILE A 177 6.11 19.05 -2.79
C ILE A 177 7.27 19.11 -3.77
N THR A 178 8.48 18.88 -3.32
CA THR A 178 9.67 18.77 -4.17
C THR A 178 10.50 17.56 -3.79
N TRP A 179 11.23 17.01 -4.76
CA TRP A 179 12.15 15.91 -4.56
C TRP A 179 13.36 16.00 -5.48
N THR A 180 14.43 15.28 -5.12
CA THR A 180 15.61 15.15 -5.98
C THR A 180 15.23 14.46 -7.29
N ASN A 181 15.39 15.17 -8.41
CA ASN A 181 15.11 14.65 -9.73
C ASN A 181 16.40 14.50 -10.54
N THR A 182 16.75 13.25 -10.86
CA THR A 182 17.92 12.94 -11.70
C THR A 182 17.52 12.39 -13.08
N THR A 183 16.24 12.08 -13.32
CA THR A 183 15.76 11.45 -14.56
C THR A 183 14.32 11.83 -14.88
N THR A 184 14.05 12.19 -16.13
CA THR A 184 12.70 12.58 -16.61
C THR A 184 11.87 11.41 -17.17
N ASN A 185 12.44 10.22 -17.28
CA ASN A 185 11.78 9.04 -17.88
C ASN A 185 10.90 8.27 -16.88
N ASP A 186 10.74 8.81 -15.67
CA ASP A 186 9.93 8.21 -14.61
C ASP A 186 8.57 8.91 -14.54
N SER A 187 7.56 8.19 -14.05
CA SER A 187 6.25 8.74 -13.68
C SER A 187 6.18 8.93 -12.16
N VAL A 188 5.31 9.84 -11.72
CA VAL A 188 5.08 10.13 -10.31
C VAL A 188 3.59 10.12 -9.98
N MET A 189 3.27 9.60 -8.80
CA MET A 189 1.97 9.69 -8.16
C MET A 189 2.18 10.20 -6.73
N ILE A 190 1.33 11.12 -6.28
CA ILE A 190 1.34 11.68 -4.94
C ILE A 190 0.18 11.11 -4.16
N VAL A 191 0.46 10.64 -2.94
CA VAL A 191 -0.55 10.22 -1.98
C VAL A 191 -0.40 11.04 -0.71
N LEU A 192 -1.48 11.65 -0.24
CA LEU A 192 -1.53 12.36 1.03
C LEU A 192 -2.68 11.80 1.86
N VAL A 193 -2.35 11.31 3.06
CA VAL A 193 -3.30 10.68 3.98
C VAL A 193 -3.26 11.41 5.32
N SER A 194 -4.41 11.86 5.82
CA SER A 194 -4.51 12.31 7.22
C SER A 194 -4.68 11.09 8.12
N LEU A 195 -3.87 11.01 9.17
CA LEU A 195 -3.92 9.91 10.14
C LEU A 195 -5.09 10.06 11.12
N ALA A 196 -5.67 11.25 11.20
CA ALA A 196 -6.90 11.53 11.96
C ALA A 196 -8.19 11.29 11.12
N GLY A 197 -8.07 10.74 9.92
CA GLY A 197 -9.19 10.39 9.04
C GLY A 197 -9.50 11.43 7.96
N GLY A 198 -10.53 11.12 7.17
CA GLY A 198 -10.87 11.83 5.93
C GLY A 198 -10.44 11.06 4.68
N ASN A 199 -10.84 11.55 3.51
CA ASN A 199 -10.48 10.90 2.26
C ASN A 199 -9.02 11.20 1.90
N PRO A 200 -8.21 10.19 1.53
CA PRO A 200 -6.87 10.44 1.04
C PRO A 200 -6.92 11.21 -0.28
N TYR A 201 -5.93 12.05 -0.50
CA TYR A 201 -5.67 12.62 -1.81
C TYR A 201 -4.74 11.68 -2.57
N ILE A 202 -5.13 11.29 -3.78
CA ILE A 202 -4.32 10.52 -4.71
C ILE A 202 -4.29 11.32 -6.01
N SER A 203 -3.11 11.73 -6.45
CA SER A 203 -2.98 12.45 -7.72
C SER A 203 -3.22 11.53 -8.91
N SER A 204 -3.49 12.12 -10.08
CA SER A 204 -3.26 11.42 -11.33
C SER A 204 -1.77 11.08 -11.48
N ILE A 205 -1.49 10.12 -12.38
CA ILE A 205 -0.12 9.84 -12.81
C ILE A 205 0.39 11.02 -13.64
N VAL A 206 1.53 11.57 -13.26
CA VAL A 206 2.19 12.69 -13.96
C VAL A 206 3.63 12.34 -14.32
N SER A 207 4.24 13.15 -15.19
CA SER A 207 5.67 13.03 -15.49
C SER A 207 6.53 13.46 -14.30
N ASN A 208 7.70 12.84 -14.13
CA ASN A 208 8.66 13.24 -13.11
C ASN A 208 9.36 14.56 -13.47
N ASN A 209 8.86 15.67 -12.93
CA ASN A 209 9.42 17.02 -13.06
C ASN A 209 10.15 17.51 -11.79
N GLY A 210 10.21 16.70 -10.72
CA GLY A 210 10.82 17.08 -9.44
C GLY A 210 9.93 17.86 -8.48
N SER A 211 8.67 18.15 -8.85
CA SER A 211 7.76 18.91 -8.01
C SER A 211 6.28 18.65 -8.30
N PHE A 212 5.44 18.69 -7.27
CA PHE A 212 3.99 18.61 -7.42
C PHE A 212 3.30 19.56 -6.44
N THR A 213 2.17 20.12 -6.84
CA THR A 213 1.36 20.97 -5.97
C THR A 213 0.06 20.25 -5.63
N VAL A 214 -0.17 19.96 -4.35
CA VAL A 214 -1.46 19.50 -3.87
C VAL A 214 -2.34 20.73 -3.64
N PRO A 215 -3.48 20.85 -4.33
CA PRO A 215 -4.35 22.02 -4.19
C PRO A 215 -4.93 22.11 -2.77
N ALA A 216 -5.06 23.34 -2.24
CA ALA A 216 -5.70 23.62 -0.95
C ALA A 216 -7.09 22.99 -0.84
N ALA A 217 -7.86 23.02 -1.94
CA ALA A 217 -9.18 22.42 -2.02
C ALA A 217 -9.18 20.92 -1.68
N SER A 218 -8.17 20.17 -2.12
CA SER A 218 -8.03 18.74 -1.82
C SER A 218 -7.66 18.47 -0.36
N MET A 219 -6.89 19.38 0.26
CA MET A 219 -6.53 19.27 1.67
C MET A 219 -7.65 19.73 2.61
N SER A 220 -8.52 20.64 2.16
CA SER A 220 -9.60 21.21 2.99
C SER A 220 -10.49 20.14 3.65
N ALA A 221 -10.74 19.04 2.93
CA ALA A 221 -11.56 17.90 3.36
C ALA A 221 -10.86 16.92 4.32
N MET A 222 -9.55 17.05 4.56
CA MET A 222 -8.80 16.16 5.44
C MET A 222 -8.88 16.59 6.90
N SER A 223 -8.82 15.66 7.86
CA SER A 223 -8.68 16.03 9.27
C SER A 223 -7.34 16.74 9.52
N ALA A 224 -7.34 17.77 10.36
CA ALA A 224 -6.11 18.39 10.85
C ALA A 224 -5.35 17.44 11.79
N GLY A 225 -4.05 17.64 11.96
CA GLY A 225 -3.17 16.77 12.75
C GLY A 225 -2.12 16.06 11.90
N ASP A 226 -1.65 14.91 12.37
CA ASP A 226 -0.60 14.16 11.69
C ASP A 226 -1.08 13.62 10.34
N ALA A 227 -0.24 13.74 9.33
CA ALA A 227 -0.49 13.26 7.99
C ALA A 227 0.77 12.63 7.40
N MET A 228 0.54 11.70 6.48
CA MET A 228 1.57 10.99 5.75
C MET A 228 1.53 11.43 4.28
N LEU A 229 2.61 12.07 3.84
CA LEU A 229 2.86 12.34 2.43
C LEU A 229 3.70 11.22 1.85
N GLN A 230 3.26 10.62 0.75
CA GLN A 230 4.02 9.66 -0.03
C GLN A 230 4.22 10.19 -1.45
N VAL A 231 5.48 10.17 -1.90
CA VAL A 231 5.84 10.36 -3.31
C VAL A 231 6.16 8.99 -3.86
N VAL A 232 5.41 8.58 -4.88
CA VAL A 232 5.58 7.29 -5.57
C VAL A 232 6.20 7.57 -6.92
N LYS A 233 7.49 7.27 -7.08
CA LYS A 233 8.19 7.41 -8.36
C LYS A 233 8.34 6.03 -8.99
N PHE A 234 7.92 5.89 -10.24
CA PHE A 234 7.84 4.58 -10.87
C PHE A 234 8.10 4.60 -12.38
N ARG A 235 8.44 3.42 -12.90
CA ARG A 235 8.34 3.08 -14.32
C ARG A 235 7.33 1.98 -14.47
N TYR A 236 6.64 1.95 -15.61
CA TYR A 236 5.77 0.83 -15.96
C TYR A 236 5.89 0.47 -17.44
N LYS A 237 5.55 -0.78 -17.75
CA LYS A 237 5.44 -1.34 -19.09
C LYS A 237 4.20 -2.21 -19.14
N ILE A 238 3.45 -2.15 -20.23
CA ILE A 238 2.34 -3.07 -20.49
C ILE A 238 2.87 -4.23 -21.35
N VAL A 239 2.60 -5.45 -20.90
CA VAL A 239 2.90 -6.69 -21.61
C VAL A 239 1.59 -7.31 -22.07
N ALA A 240 1.42 -7.43 -23.39
CA ALA A 240 0.29 -8.14 -23.97
C ALA A 240 0.62 -9.64 -24.07
N SER A 241 -0.19 -10.50 -23.47
CA SER A 241 -0.04 -11.95 -23.52
C SER A 241 -1.39 -12.64 -23.38
N GLY A 242 -1.64 -13.70 -24.14
CA GLY A 242 -2.90 -14.45 -24.06
C GLY A 242 -4.16 -13.62 -24.31
N GLY A 243 -4.06 -12.54 -25.11
CA GLY A 243 -5.17 -11.61 -25.36
C GLY A 243 -5.49 -10.66 -24.20
N LYS A 244 -4.64 -10.60 -23.17
CA LYS A 244 -4.76 -9.76 -21.98
C LYS A 244 -3.55 -8.84 -21.85
N ASN A 245 -3.69 -7.79 -21.05
CA ASN A 245 -2.64 -6.82 -20.79
C ASN A 245 -2.20 -6.88 -19.32
N TYR A 246 -0.90 -6.86 -19.07
CA TYR A 246 -0.35 -6.90 -17.71
C TYR A 246 0.59 -5.73 -17.48
N ALA A 247 0.42 -5.00 -16.39
CA ALA A 247 1.38 -3.97 -16.00
C ALA A 247 2.55 -4.61 -15.24
N ILE A 248 3.77 -4.35 -15.71
CA ILE A 248 4.98 -4.52 -14.90
C ILE A 248 5.40 -3.15 -14.40
N ILE A 249 5.49 -3.01 -13.08
CA ILE A 249 5.76 -1.76 -12.37
C ILE A 249 7.04 -1.93 -11.54
N SER A 250 7.90 -0.91 -11.58
CA SER A 250 8.99 -0.75 -10.62
C SER A 250 8.88 0.62 -9.99
N GLU A 251 8.67 0.65 -8.68
CA GLU A 251 8.36 1.87 -7.93
C GLU A 251 9.18 2.03 -6.66
N ILE A 252 9.42 3.29 -6.31
CA ILE A 252 10.01 3.70 -5.03
C ILE A 252 8.99 4.60 -4.33
N VAL A 253 8.65 4.22 -3.12
CA VAL A 253 7.79 5.00 -2.21
C VAL A 253 8.69 5.67 -1.18
N LYS A 254 8.72 7.00 -1.19
CA LYS A 254 9.32 7.78 -0.10
C LYS A 254 8.23 8.51 0.66
N THR A 255 8.37 8.51 1.98
CA THR A 255 7.39 9.04 2.91
C THR A 255 7.97 10.21 3.68
N ALA A 256 7.16 11.25 3.87
CA ALA A 256 7.41 12.33 4.81
C ALA A 256 6.18 12.46 5.72
N ASN A 257 6.39 12.34 7.04
CA ASN A 257 5.35 12.69 8.00
C ASN A 257 5.28 14.22 8.09
N ILE A 258 4.09 14.79 8.10
CA ILE A 258 3.84 16.23 8.20
C ILE A 258 2.65 16.49 9.13
N LYS A 259 2.40 17.75 9.47
CA LYS A 259 1.24 18.15 10.27
C LYS A 259 0.34 19.10 9.48
N LEU A 260 -0.91 18.71 9.26
CA LEU A 260 -1.92 19.56 8.61
C LEU A 260 -2.57 20.47 9.65
N GLN A 261 -2.69 21.77 9.34
CA GLN A 261 -3.41 22.77 10.16
C GLN A 261 -4.44 23.55 9.34
#